data_AF-A0A1Z5L9R6-F1
#
_entry.id   AF-A0A1Z5L9R6-F1
#
_cell.length_a   1.000
_cell.length_b   1.000
_cell.length_c   1.000
_cell.angle_alpha   90.00
_cell.angle_beta   90.00
_cell.angle_gamma   90.00
#
_symmetry.space_group_name_H-M   'P 1'
#
loop_
_entity.id
_entity.type
_entity.pdbx_description
1 polymer ?
#
loop_
_entity_poly.entity_id
_entity_poly.type
_entity_poly.pdbx_seq_one_letter_code
_entity_poly.pdbx_strand_id
1 'polypeptide(L)'
;MRTAKKQRKRTAAEAATKSFDNMVAYCEGTLCRHVVLSREFGEQIQKCEKFCDACSKLKALEMRLASFRSSMLTTTTKKFSRDTGFEDLYGGGRRGQLLESRAYGSDDDAGGGDDGTQPLSSLIRDELEKRRGSNKPTATRRRVPKNCPVLEPKCAAIKEVSVEMRVEYFTKLHAEMEKNLATYGVINERPRLTLQDIKNCAAEVELDIFKTKKNIHMYRRALVGWFKSLRDLTSVGDLHESILAYGSKKDIRLENDELKNQCTLLGFLRQNSIKQE
;
A
#
# COMPACT_ATOMS: atom_id res chain seq x y z
N MET A 1 -36.31 -11.89 25.17
CA MET A 1 -35.35 -11.18 24.29
C MET A 1 -34.59 -12.07 23.28
N ARG A 2 -34.15 -13.29 23.62
CA ARG A 2 -33.41 -14.17 22.70
C ARG A 2 -34.25 -14.68 21.51
N THR A 3 -35.54 -14.95 21.72
CA THR A 3 -36.49 -15.39 20.68
C THR A 3 -36.78 -14.31 19.63
N ALA A 4 -36.95 -13.05 20.05
CA ALA A 4 -37.13 -11.91 19.15
C ALA A 4 -35.90 -11.64 18.27
N LYS A 5 -34.68 -11.79 18.82
CA LYS A 5 -33.43 -11.70 18.03
C LYS A 5 -33.30 -12.85 17.02
N LYS A 6 -33.75 -14.06 17.37
CA LYS A 6 -33.78 -15.22 16.46
C LYS A 6 -34.80 -15.02 15.33
N GLN A 7 -35.96 -14.44 15.63
CA GLN A 7 -36.98 -14.13 14.62
C GLN A 7 -36.51 -13.04 13.64
N ARG A 8 -35.89 -11.96 14.11
CA ARG A 8 -35.33 -10.90 13.24
C ARG A 8 -34.24 -11.43 12.29
N LYS A 9 -33.40 -12.36 12.77
CA LYS A 9 -32.38 -13.00 11.93
C LYS A 9 -33.00 -13.88 10.84
N ARG A 10 -34.10 -14.59 11.16
CA ARG A 10 -34.85 -15.38 10.17
C ARG A 10 -35.48 -14.50 9.09
N THR A 11 -36.20 -13.44 9.48
CA THR A 11 -36.82 -12.52 8.51
C THR A 11 -35.78 -11.82 7.64
N ALA A 12 -34.61 -11.48 8.19
CA ALA A 12 -33.51 -10.90 7.42
C ALA A 12 -32.90 -11.90 6.42
N ALA A 13 -32.75 -13.17 6.81
CA ALA A 13 -32.28 -14.22 5.91
C ALA A 13 -33.29 -14.50 4.79
N GLU A 14 -34.57 -14.57 5.10
CA GLU A 14 -35.65 -14.74 4.11
C GLU A 14 -35.71 -13.56 3.13
N ALA A 15 -35.56 -12.33 3.62
CA ALA A 15 -35.47 -11.15 2.76
C ALA A 15 -34.24 -11.21 1.85
N ALA A 16 -33.08 -11.62 2.36
CA ALA A 16 -31.85 -11.74 1.57
C ALA A 16 -31.96 -12.81 0.48
N THR A 17 -32.54 -13.98 0.79
CA THR A 17 -32.80 -15.03 -0.21
C THR A 17 -33.75 -14.54 -1.30
N LYS A 18 -34.84 -13.85 -0.92
CA LYS A 18 -35.78 -13.28 -1.88
C LYS A 18 -35.12 -12.23 -2.80
N SER A 19 -34.30 -11.34 -2.24
CA SER A 19 -33.54 -10.36 -3.02
C SER A 19 -32.56 -11.03 -3.99
N PHE A 20 -31.93 -12.13 -3.58
CA PHE A 20 -31.07 -12.92 -4.45
C PHE A 20 -31.86 -13.57 -5.59
N ASP A 21 -32.98 -14.23 -5.30
CA ASP A 21 -33.83 -14.86 -6.32
C ASP A 21 -34.36 -13.85 -7.34
N ASN A 22 -34.70 -12.64 -6.88
CA ASN A 22 -35.10 -11.54 -7.75
C ASN A 22 -33.97 -11.10 -8.69
N MET A 23 -32.72 -11.05 -8.20
CA MET A 23 -31.55 -10.76 -9.03
C MET A 23 -31.26 -11.89 -10.03
N VAL A 24 -31.45 -13.14 -9.64
CA VAL A 24 -31.34 -14.29 -10.57
C VAL A 24 -32.39 -14.19 -11.67
N ALA A 25 -33.65 -13.93 -11.32
CA ALA A 25 -34.72 -13.69 -12.28
C ALA A 25 -34.44 -12.48 -13.18
N TYR A 26 -33.83 -11.43 -12.63
CA TYR A 26 -33.38 -10.26 -13.39
C TYR A 26 -32.28 -10.60 -14.40
N CYS A 27 -31.37 -11.54 -14.13
CA CYS A 27 -30.29 -11.89 -15.05
C CYS A 27 -30.72 -12.95 -16.08
N GLU A 28 -31.43 -13.99 -15.63
CA GLU A 28 -31.75 -15.18 -16.42
C GLU A 28 -33.14 -15.16 -17.06
N GLY A 29 -33.99 -14.21 -16.67
CA GLY A 29 -35.31 -14.03 -17.24
C GLY A 29 -35.31 -13.30 -18.58
N THR A 30 -36.42 -13.41 -19.31
CA THR A 30 -36.72 -12.66 -20.55
C THR A 30 -37.62 -11.45 -20.30
N LEU A 31 -37.97 -11.19 -19.04
CA LEU A 31 -38.79 -10.05 -18.63
C LEU A 31 -38.04 -8.73 -18.85
N CYS A 32 -38.80 -7.65 -19.00
CA CYS A 32 -38.24 -6.31 -19.09
C CYS A 32 -37.37 -5.99 -17.86
N ARG A 33 -36.10 -5.63 -18.09
CA ARG A 33 -35.13 -5.30 -17.04
C ARG A 33 -35.63 -4.17 -16.14
N HIS A 34 -36.20 -3.13 -16.74
CA HIS A 34 -36.71 -1.98 -16.00
C HIS A 34 -37.96 -2.31 -15.18
N VAL A 35 -38.87 -3.14 -15.70
CA VAL A 35 -40.08 -3.55 -14.94
C VAL A 35 -39.70 -4.36 -13.71
N VAL A 36 -38.72 -5.27 -13.83
CA VAL A 36 -38.25 -6.09 -12.71
C VAL A 36 -37.64 -5.21 -11.62
N LEU A 37 -36.76 -4.27 -11.99
CA LEU A 37 -36.14 -3.37 -11.02
C LEU A 37 -37.18 -2.44 -10.36
N SER A 38 -38.05 -1.81 -11.14
CA SER A 38 -39.04 -0.88 -10.59
C SER A 38 -40.00 -1.54 -9.62
N ARG A 39 -40.37 -2.81 -9.84
CA ARG A 39 -41.18 -3.57 -8.87
C ARG A 39 -40.51 -3.72 -7.50
N GLU A 40 -39.19 -3.89 -7.47
CA GLU A 40 -38.43 -4.05 -6.22
C GLU A 40 -38.25 -2.71 -5.49
N PHE A 41 -38.16 -1.60 -6.23
CA PHE A 41 -38.05 -0.25 -5.67
C PHE A 41 -39.40 0.44 -5.41
N GLY A 42 -40.51 -0.20 -5.78
CA GLY A 42 -41.86 0.37 -5.63
C GLY A 42 -42.21 1.44 -6.68
N GLU A 43 -41.43 1.54 -7.75
CA GLU A 43 -41.68 2.44 -8.87
C GLU A 43 -42.60 1.78 -9.90
N GLN A 44 -43.46 2.56 -10.56
CA GLN A 44 -44.31 2.09 -11.64
C GLN A 44 -43.84 2.64 -12.97
N ILE A 45 -43.21 1.81 -13.80
CA ILE A 45 -42.90 2.14 -15.18
C ILE A 45 -44.09 1.79 -16.06
N GLN A 46 -44.59 2.78 -16.79
CA GLN A 46 -45.75 2.62 -17.67
C GLN A 46 -45.41 1.75 -18.89
N LYS A 47 -44.34 2.05 -19.64
CA LYS A 47 -43.84 1.22 -20.76
C LYS A 47 -42.34 1.42 -20.99
N CYS A 48 -41.58 0.33 -21.10
CA CYS A 48 -40.13 0.37 -21.40
C CYS A 48 -39.80 0.45 -22.90
N GLU A 49 -40.71 0.02 -23.77
CA GLU A 49 -40.58 0.05 -25.24
C GLU A 49 -39.27 -0.50 -25.82
N LYS A 50 -38.20 0.29 -25.93
CA LYS A 50 -36.90 -0.12 -26.53
C LYS A 50 -35.68 0.18 -25.65
N PHE A 51 -35.87 0.60 -24.41
CA PHE A 51 -34.76 1.03 -23.54
C PHE A 51 -33.97 -0.11 -22.88
N CYS A 52 -34.44 -1.36 -22.92
CA CYS A 52 -33.68 -2.52 -22.47
C CYS A 52 -33.57 -3.59 -23.56
N ASP A 53 -32.60 -4.49 -23.40
CA ASP A 53 -32.35 -5.59 -24.32
C ASP A 53 -33.53 -6.55 -24.45
N ALA A 54 -34.26 -6.81 -23.36
CA ALA A 54 -35.47 -7.64 -23.37
C ALA A 54 -36.60 -7.04 -24.22
N CYS A 55 -36.82 -5.73 -24.15
CA CYS A 55 -37.89 -5.08 -24.92
C CYS A 55 -37.45 -4.71 -26.35
N SER A 56 -36.17 -4.39 -26.55
CA SER A 56 -35.62 -4.01 -27.85
C SER A 56 -35.31 -5.22 -28.74
N LYS A 57 -34.73 -6.29 -28.17
CA LYS A 57 -34.18 -7.43 -28.93
C LYS A 57 -34.44 -8.77 -28.22
N LEU A 58 -35.71 -9.12 -28.01
CA LEU A 58 -36.12 -10.34 -27.28
C LEU A 58 -35.47 -11.62 -27.83
N LYS A 59 -35.53 -11.86 -29.16
CA LYS A 59 -34.93 -13.05 -29.79
C LYS A 59 -33.41 -13.14 -29.57
N ALA A 60 -32.70 -12.00 -29.62
CA ALA A 60 -31.26 -11.97 -29.39
C ALA A 60 -30.91 -12.19 -27.91
N LEU A 61 -31.79 -11.77 -26.99
CA LEU A 61 -31.67 -12.09 -25.58
C LEU A 61 -31.89 -13.59 -25.33
N GLU A 62 -32.93 -14.18 -25.89
CA GLU A 62 -33.22 -15.63 -25.76
C GLU A 62 -32.06 -16.49 -26.27
N MET A 63 -31.49 -16.16 -27.43
CA MET A 63 -30.31 -16.87 -27.95
C MET A 63 -29.11 -16.76 -27.02
N ARG A 64 -28.86 -15.57 -26.43
CA ARG A 64 -27.77 -15.37 -25.47
C ARG A 64 -27.99 -16.17 -24.19
N LEU A 65 -29.22 -16.20 -23.67
CA LEU A 65 -29.57 -16.99 -22.49
C LEU A 65 -29.47 -18.50 -22.77
N ALA A 66 -29.92 -18.97 -23.93
CA ALA A 66 -29.77 -20.37 -24.33
C ALA A 66 -28.29 -20.77 -24.44
N SER A 67 -27.46 -19.91 -25.05
CA SER A 67 -26.01 -20.10 -25.13
C SER A 67 -25.36 -20.13 -23.74
N PHE A 68 -25.75 -19.24 -22.85
CA PHE A 68 -25.26 -19.21 -21.46
C PHE A 68 -25.61 -20.50 -20.71
N ARG A 69 -26.88 -20.93 -20.74
CA ARG A 69 -27.34 -22.18 -20.11
C ARG A 69 -26.62 -23.40 -20.67
N SER A 70 -26.40 -23.44 -21.98
CA SER A 70 -25.66 -24.52 -22.64
C SER A 70 -24.19 -24.57 -22.19
N SER A 71 -23.57 -23.41 -21.96
CA SER A 71 -22.21 -23.32 -21.43
C SER A 71 -22.09 -23.78 -19.98
N MET A 72 -23.15 -23.73 -19.18
CA MET A 72 -23.13 -24.23 -17.78
C MET A 72 -23.15 -25.76 -17.70
N LEU A 73 -23.69 -26.44 -18.72
CA LEU A 73 -23.78 -27.90 -18.78
C LEU A 73 -22.48 -28.57 -19.24
N THR A 74 -21.52 -27.81 -19.76
CA THR A 74 -20.21 -28.31 -20.17
C THR A 74 -19.14 -27.97 -19.13
N THR A 75 -18.54 -28.97 -18.48
CA THR A 75 -17.43 -28.80 -17.53
C THR A 75 -16.15 -28.27 -18.16
N THR A 76 -16.08 -28.26 -19.50
CA THR A 76 -15.06 -27.54 -20.23
C THR A 76 -15.54 -26.12 -20.43
N THR A 77 -14.93 -25.17 -19.73
CA THR A 77 -15.00 -23.75 -20.09
C THR A 77 -14.40 -23.60 -21.48
N LYS A 78 -15.22 -23.84 -22.51
CA LYS A 78 -14.90 -23.40 -23.86
C LYS A 78 -14.80 -21.90 -23.75
N LYS A 79 -13.56 -21.41 -23.67
CA LYS A 79 -13.19 -20.01 -23.85
C LYS A 79 -14.14 -19.48 -24.93
N PHE A 80 -14.87 -18.40 -24.64
CA PHE A 80 -15.69 -17.69 -25.63
C PHE A 80 -14.78 -17.33 -26.81
N SER A 81 -14.60 -18.28 -27.71
CA SER A 81 -13.86 -18.18 -28.94
C SER A 81 -14.92 -17.90 -29.99
N ARG A 82 -15.50 -16.70 -29.87
CA ARG A 82 -16.10 -16.07 -31.03
C ARG A 82 -15.28 -14.84 -31.32
N ASP A 83 -14.67 -14.92 -32.48
CA ASP A 83 -13.70 -14.08 -33.13
C ASP A 83 -14.20 -12.67 -33.46
N THR A 84 -15.26 -12.21 -32.81
CA THR A 84 -16.00 -11.01 -33.18
C THR A 84 -16.43 -10.29 -31.91
N GLY A 85 -15.68 -9.24 -31.56
CA GLY A 85 -15.97 -8.41 -30.38
C GLY A 85 -14.76 -7.75 -29.73
N PHE A 86 -13.54 -7.98 -30.24
CA PHE A 86 -12.35 -7.30 -29.72
C PHE A 86 -12.17 -5.90 -30.33
N GLU A 87 -12.77 -5.65 -31.50
CA GLU A 87 -12.65 -4.38 -32.23
C GLU A 87 -13.12 -3.16 -31.43
N ASP A 88 -14.15 -3.33 -30.60
CA ASP A 88 -14.75 -2.27 -29.79
C ASP A 88 -13.99 -2.02 -28.46
N LEU A 89 -13.00 -2.86 -28.15
CA LEU A 89 -12.11 -2.66 -27.01
C LEU A 89 -10.95 -1.76 -27.45
N TYR A 90 -10.69 -0.69 -26.70
CA TYR A 90 -9.53 0.17 -26.93
C TYR A 90 -8.23 -0.67 -27.01
N GLY A 91 -7.58 -0.66 -28.17
CA GLY A 91 -6.39 -1.47 -28.46
C GLY A 91 -6.65 -2.96 -28.72
N GLY A 92 -7.88 -3.36 -29.10
CA GLY A 92 -8.23 -4.75 -29.43
C GLY A 92 -8.19 -5.72 -28.25
N GLY A 93 -8.06 -5.22 -27.02
CA GLY A 93 -7.85 -6.02 -25.82
C GLY A 93 -6.60 -6.90 -25.88
N ARG A 94 -6.61 -8.03 -25.16
CA ARG A 94 -5.45 -8.96 -25.11
C ARG A 94 -5.06 -9.51 -26.49
N ARG A 95 -6.01 -9.57 -27.42
CA ARG A 95 -5.77 -10.09 -28.77
C ARG A 95 -5.23 -9.01 -29.70
N GLY A 96 -5.68 -7.77 -29.57
CA GLY A 96 -5.07 -6.61 -30.23
C GLY A 96 -3.62 -6.44 -29.82
N GLN A 97 -3.31 -6.55 -28.52
CA GLN A 97 -1.93 -6.54 -28.04
C GLN A 97 -1.09 -7.70 -28.59
N LEU A 98 -1.68 -8.90 -28.72
CA LEU A 98 -1.01 -10.05 -29.33
C LEU A 98 -0.73 -9.81 -30.82
N LEU A 99 -1.70 -9.28 -31.57
CA LEU A 99 -1.56 -8.92 -32.98
C LEU A 99 -0.49 -7.85 -33.18
N GLU A 100 -0.53 -6.79 -32.37
CA GLU A 100 0.45 -5.70 -32.38
C GLU A 100 1.86 -6.24 -32.08
N SER A 101 2.00 -7.08 -31.04
CA SER A 101 3.28 -7.72 -30.72
C SER A 101 3.80 -8.65 -31.83
N ARG A 102 2.90 -9.26 -32.60
CA ARG A 102 3.26 -10.14 -33.71
C ARG A 102 3.67 -9.34 -34.95
N ALA A 103 3.02 -8.20 -35.18
CA ALA A 103 3.38 -7.25 -36.25
C ALA A 103 4.75 -6.62 -35.99
N TYR A 104 5.10 -6.34 -34.74
CA TYR A 104 6.41 -5.80 -34.36
C TYR A 104 7.49 -6.88 -34.12
N GLY A 105 7.12 -8.17 -34.08
CA GLY A 105 8.02 -9.27 -33.73
C GLY A 105 8.51 -10.12 -34.90
N SER A 106 8.16 -9.77 -36.14
CA SER A 106 8.63 -10.45 -37.35
C SER A 106 9.75 -9.64 -38.01
N ASP A 107 10.97 -9.77 -37.46
CA ASP A 107 12.18 -9.14 -37.99
C ASP A 107 12.91 -10.06 -39.00
N ASP A 108 12.13 -10.83 -39.78
CA ASP A 108 12.64 -11.64 -40.88
C ASP A 108 11.91 -11.21 -42.17
N ASP A 109 12.60 -10.34 -42.91
CA ASP A 109 12.63 -10.17 -44.36
C ASP A 109 11.32 -10.38 -45.17
N ALA A 110 10.70 -9.27 -45.59
CA ALA A 110 10.36 -8.98 -46.99
C ALA A 110 9.18 -7.98 -47.10
N GLY A 111 9.39 -6.90 -47.86
CA GLY A 111 8.31 -6.18 -48.56
C GLY A 111 8.23 -4.70 -48.22
N GLY A 112 8.67 -3.88 -49.18
CA GLY A 112 8.77 -2.43 -49.06
C GLY A 112 7.46 -1.69 -48.81
N GLY A 113 7.57 -0.56 -48.11
CA GLY A 113 6.47 0.36 -47.89
C GLY A 113 6.77 1.43 -46.85
N ASP A 114 7.23 2.58 -47.36
CA ASP A 114 7.08 3.93 -46.79
C ASP A 114 8.12 4.46 -45.77
N ASP A 115 8.92 5.40 -46.28
CA ASP A 115 10.10 6.09 -45.73
C ASP A 115 9.72 7.23 -44.76
N GLY A 116 8.75 7.00 -43.87
CA GLY A 116 8.24 8.00 -42.92
C GLY A 116 8.25 7.56 -41.46
N THR A 117 8.29 6.26 -41.19
CA THR A 117 8.16 5.69 -39.84
C THR A 117 9.49 5.46 -39.14
N GLN A 118 10.55 5.16 -39.91
CA GLN A 118 11.92 5.01 -39.41
C GLN A 118 12.43 6.25 -38.66
N PRO A 119 12.34 7.49 -39.19
CA PRO A 119 12.86 8.68 -38.49
C PRO A 119 12.06 9.04 -37.24
N LEU A 120 10.75 8.78 -37.21
CA LEU A 120 9.91 8.99 -36.01
C LEU A 120 10.19 7.92 -34.95
N SER A 121 10.36 6.66 -35.35
CA SER A 121 10.64 5.56 -34.44
C SER A 121 12.01 5.72 -33.76
N SER A 122 13.02 6.21 -34.49
CA SER A 122 14.33 6.53 -33.93
C SER A 122 14.27 7.74 -32.99
N LEU A 123 13.54 8.81 -33.35
CA LEU A 123 13.33 9.98 -32.47
C LEU A 123 12.61 9.60 -31.17
N ILE A 124 11.58 8.76 -31.25
CA ILE A 124 10.85 8.26 -30.08
C ILE A 124 11.76 7.39 -29.24
N ARG A 125 12.56 6.50 -29.86
CA ARG A 125 13.53 5.65 -29.15
C ARG A 125 14.56 6.51 -28.42
N ASP A 126 15.11 7.54 -29.07
CA ASP A 126 16.09 8.45 -28.49
C ASP A 126 15.48 9.28 -27.34
N GLU A 127 14.25 9.79 -27.48
CA GLU A 127 13.55 10.50 -26.41
C GLU A 127 13.20 9.60 -25.22
N LEU A 128 12.84 8.34 -25.48
CA LEU A 128 12.61 7.35 -24.42
C LEU A 128 13.92 6.90 -23.76
N GLU A 129 15.01 6.85 -24.51
CA GLU A 129 16.34 6.52 -23.99
C GLU A 129 16.89 7.64 -23.11
N LYS A 130 16.66 8.91 -23.47
CA LYS A 130 16.91 10.06 -22.57
C LYS A 130 16.14 9.93 -21.25
N ARG A 131 14.90 9.42 -21.27
CA ARG A 131 14.11 9.14 -20.05
C ARG A 131 14.62 7.91 -19.28
N ARG A 132 15.20 6.92 -19.96
CA ARG A 132 15.82 5.72 -19.35
C ARG A 132 17.22 6.00 -18.78
N GLY A 133 17.88 7.07 -19.24
CA GLY A 133 19.25 7.45 -18.92
C GLY A 133 19.57 7.83 -17.45
N SER A 134 18.62 7.75 -16.52
CA SER A 134 18.88 7.95 -15.08
C SER A 134 18.85 6.66 -14.25
N ASN A 135 18.45 5.52 -14.83
CA ASN A 135 18.36 4.23 -14.12
C ASN A 135 19.47 3.24 -14.48
N LYS A 136 20.70 3.71 -14.72
CA LYS A 136 21.85 2.81 -14.57
C LYS A 136 22.02 2.57 -13.07
N PRO A 137 22.01 1.33 -12.57
CA PRO A 137 22.46 1.02 -11.22
C PRO A 137 23.98 1.15 -11.26
N THR A 138 24.46 2.38 -11.35
CA THR A 138 25.80 2.67 -10.89
C THR A 138 25.78 2.24 -9.44
N ALA A 139 26.65 1.29 -9.08
CA ALA A 139 27.02 1.07 -7.70
C ALA A 139 27.74 2.34 -7.21
N THR A 140 26.98 3.43 -7.11
CA THR A 140 27.37 4.64 -6.42
C THR A 140 27.50 4.19 -4.99
N ARG A 141 28.75 3.96 -4.56
CA ARG A 141 29.08 3.90 -3.15
C ARG A 141 28.37 5.11 -2.53
N ARG A 142 27.30 4.87 -1.76
CA ARG A 142 26.54 5.94 -1.12
C ARG A 142 27.55 6.79 -0.37
N ARG A 143 27.79 8.02 -0.83
CA ARG A 143 28.74 8.92 -0.17
C ARG A 143 28.12 9.27 1.17
N VAL A 144 28.66 8.70 2.24
CA VAL A 144 28.23 8.99 3.61
C VAL A 144 28.96 10.25 4.06
N PRO A 145 28.24 11.33 4.44
CA PRO A 145 28.86 12.50 5.05
C PRO A 145 29.65 12.11 6.31
N LYS A 146 30.80 12.76 6.55
CA LYS A 146 31.69 12.42 7.69
C LYS A 146 30.99 12.51 9.05
N ASN A 147 30.02 13.42 9.21
CA ASN A 147 29.23 13.60 10.43
C ASN A 147 27.76 13.25 10.18
N CYS A 148 27.47 12.00 9.82
CA CYS A 148 26.10 11.56 9.57
C CYS A 148 25.38 11.25 10.90
N PRO A 149 24.31 11.98 11.26
CA PRO A 149 23.58 11.74 12.50
C PRO A 149 22.63 10.53 12.44
N VAL A 150 22.45 9.95 11.25
CA VAL A 150 21.53 8.84 10.99
C VAL A 150 22.22 7.50 11.26
N LEU A 151 21.52 6.61 11.95
CA LEU A 151 22.01 5.25 12.20
C LEU A 151 22.04 4.40 10.92
N GLU A 152 23.07 3.57 10.80
CA GLU A 152 23.31 2.69 9.66
C GLU A 152 23.16 3.39 8.29
N PRO A 153 23.99 4.41 7.99
CA PRO A 153 23.86 5.21 6.77
C PRO A 153 24.13 4.40 5.48
N LYS A 154 24.84 3.27 5.61
CA LYS A 154 25.10 2.33 4.52
C LYS A 154 23.95 1.36 4.26
N CYS A 155 22.95 1.28 5.13
CA CYS A 155 21.82 0.36 5.00
C CYS A 155 20.94 0.73 3.79
N ALA A 156 20.72 -0.24 2.90
CA ALA A 156 19.95 -0.06 1.66
C ALA A 156 18.60 -0.79 1.69
N ALA A 157 17.90 -0.74 2.84
CA ALA A 157 16.56 -1.32 2.98
C ALA A 157 15.57 -0.80 1.92
N ILE A 158 15.61 0.52 1.65
CA ILE A 158 14.91 1.16 0.55
C ILE A 158 15.95 1.72 -0.42
N LYS A 159 15.93 1.24 -1.68
CA LYS A 159 16.92 1.62 -2.71
C LYS A 159 16.81 3.08 -3.13
N GLU A 160 15.58 3.58 -3.22
CA GLU A 160 15.23 4.92 -3.72
C GLU A 160 15.47 6.04 -2.69
N VAL A 161 15.65 5.69 -1.41
CA VAL A 161 15.85 6.67 -0.34
C VAL A 161 17.35 6.95 -0.19
N SER A 162 17.75 8.19 -0.49
CA SER A 162 19.13 8.66 -0.33
C SER A 162 19.48 8.90 1.15
N VAL A 163 20.78 8.95 1.46
CA VAL A 163 21.26 9.27 2.81
C VAL A 163 20.90 10.71 3.18
N GLU A 164 20.95 11.65 2.24
CA GLU A 164 20.58 13.05 2.50
C GLU A 164 19.10 13.17 2.91
N MET A 165 18.21 12.41 2.27
CA MET A 165 16.80 12.40 2.62
C MET A 165 16.55 11.87 4.04
N ARG A 166 17.26 10.82 4.44
CA ARG A 166 17.20 10.30 5.81
C ARG A 166 17.68 11.33 6.82
N VAL A 167 18.76 12.06 6.50
CA VAL A 167 19.27 13.15 7.34
C VAL A 167 18.23 14.27 7.47
N GLU A 168 17.57 14.67 6.39
CA GLU A 168 16.53 15.71 6.43
C GLU A 168 15.32 15.31 7.28
N TYR A 169 14.86 14.07 7.18
CA TYR A 169 13.76 13.60 8.03
C TYR A 169 14.17 13.45 9.48
N PHE A 170 15.39 12.98 9.75
CA PHE A 170 15.95 12.91 11.09
C PHE A 170 16.04 14.30 11.74
N THR A 171 16.56 15.32 11.05
CA THR A 171 16.69 16.67 11.63
C THR A 171 15.33 17.27 11.96
N LYS A 172 14.32 17.07 11.11
CA LYS A 172 12.94 17.46 11.38
C LYS A 172 12.35 16.71 12.58
N LEU A 173 12.57 15.40 12.66
CA LEU A 173 12.08 14.57 13.77
C LEU A 173 12.69 15.00 15.11
N HIS A 174 14.01 15.18 15.13
CA HIS A 174 14.73 15.66 16.29
C HIS A 174 14.20 17.03 16.77
N ALA A 175 14.03 17.99 15.86
CA ALA A 175 13.53 19.32 16.22
C ALA A 175 12.10 19.29 16.78
N GLU A 176 11.21 18.45 16.24
CA GLU A 176 9.85 18.30 16.77
C GLU A 176 9.83 17.57 18.12
N MET A 177 10.70 16.59 18.33
CA MET A 177 10.85 15.91 19.63
C MET A 177 11.40 16.86 20.71
N GLU A 178 12.37 17.72 20.39
CA GLU A 178 12.87 18.74 21.31
C GLU A 178 11.76 19.72 21.73
N LYS A 179 10.93 20.17 20.78
CA LYS A 179 9.78 21.04 21.07
C LYS A 179 8.75 20.33 21.96
N ASN A 180 8.46 19.07 21.68
CA ASN A 180 7.53 18.27 22.48
C ASN A 180 8.03 18.15 23.93
N LEU A 181 9.31 17.83 24.13
CA LEU A 181 9.90 17.74 25.46
C LEU A 181 9.93 19.09 26.18
N ALA A 182 10.29 20.17 25.48
CA ALA A 182 10.32 21.52 26.05
C ALA A 182 8.92 21.94 26.55
N THR A 183 7.88 21.64 25.77
CA THR A 183 6.48 21.95 26.12
C THR A 183 6.00 21.09 27.29
N TYR A 184 6.28 19.78 27.25
CA TYR A 184 5.97 18.87 28.36
C TYR A 184 6.63 19.34 29.67
N GLY A 185 7.89 19.75 29.61
CA GLY A 185 8.66 20.21 30.75
C GLY A 185 8.27 21.57 31.32
N VAL A 186 7.28 22.26 30.74
CA VAL A 186 6.63 23.45 31.32
C VAL A 186 5.46 23.05 32.21
N ILE A 187 4.79 21.93 31.89
CA ILE A 187 3.53 21.50 32.51
C ILE A 187 3.79 20.40 33.56
N ASN A 188 4.74 19.51 33.29
CA ASN A 188 5.04 18.33 34.10
C ASN A 188 6.51 18.31 34.53
N GLU A 189 6.84 17.48 35.53
CA GLU A 189 8.24 17.21 35.90
C GLU A 189 8.99 16.62 34.70
N ARG A 190 10.14 17.24 34.38
CA ARG A 190 10.93 16.84 33.21
C ARG A 190 11.44 15.41 33.40
N PRO A 191 11.22 14.52 32.42
CA PRO A 191 11.87 13.21 32.43
C PRO A 191 13.39 13.40 32.47
N ARG A 192 14.11 12.44 33.07
CA ARG A 192 15.58 12.43 33.21
C ARG A 192 16.30 12.13 31.88
N LEU A 193 15.95 12.86 30.82
CA LEU A 193 16.48 12.71 29.46
C LEU A 193 17.39 13.89 29.12
N THR A 194 18.58 13.59 28.61
CA THR A 194 19.50 14.59 28.08
C THR A 194 19.17 14.91 26.62
N LEU A 195 19.63 16.06 26.11
CA LEU A 195 19.49 16.40 24.69
C LEU A 195 20.11 15.33 23.77
N GLN A 196 21.15 14.64 24.23
CA GLN A 196 21.78 13.55 23.48
C GLN A 196 20.88 12.30 23.41
N ASP A 197 20.10 12.03 24.46
CA ASP A 197 19.15 10.92 24.48
C ASP A 197 18.02 11.13 23.47
N ILE A 198 17.55 12.38 23.32
CA ILE A 198 16.54 12.74 22.31
C ILE A 198 17.08 12.52 20.90
N LYS A 199 18.34 12.93 20.64
CA LYS A 199 19.02 12.66 19.36
C LYS A 199 19.06 11.17 19.07
N ASN A 200 19.46 10.36 20.04
CA ASN A 200 19.54 8.90 19.88
C ASN A 200 18.15 8.29 19.66
N CYS A 201 17.14 8.73 20.41
CA CYS A 201 15.76 8.30 20.24
C CYS A 201 15.23 8.60 18.84
N ALA A 202 15.42 9.84 18.35
CA ALA A 202 15.04 10.22 16.99
C ALA A 202 15.76 9.36 15.93
N ALA A 203 17.03 9.01 16.15
CA ALA A 203 17.80 8.20 15.23
C ALA A 203 17.32 6.73 15.19
N GLU A 204 16.94 6.17 16.34
CA GLU A 204 16.35 4.83 16.44
C GLU A 204 14.98 4.76 15.77
N VAL A 205 14.12 5.76 15.98
CA VAL A 205 12.80 5.83 15.35
C VAL A 205 12.91 5.95 13.83
N GLU A 206 13.80 6.80 13.31
CA GLU A 206 14.03 6.91 11.87
C GLU A 206 14.48 5.57 11.28
N LEU A 207 15.43 4.89 11.95
CA LEU A 207 15.97 3.61 11.49
C LEU A 207 14.90 2.52 11.49
N ASP A 208 14.06 2.45 12.52
CA ASP A 208 12.98 1.47 12.61
C ASP A 208 11.95 1.66 11.47
N ILE A 209 11.53 2.91 11.23
CA ILE A 209 10.64 3.22 10.10
C ILE A 209 11.33 2.87 8.77
N PHE A 210 12.62 3.17 8.63
CA PHE A 210 13.38 2.88 7.43
C PHE A 210 13.49 1.38 7.14
N LYS A 211 13.70 0.54 8.17
CA LYS A 211 13.82 -0.92 8.03
C LYS A 211 12.47 -1.61 7.85
N THR A 212 11.41 -1.10 8.48
CA THR A 212 10.09 -1.75 8.44
C THR A 212 9.32 -1.45 7.15
N LYS A 213 9.51 -0.28 6.53
CA LYS A 213 8.74 0.13 5.34
C LYS A 213 9.43 -0.31 4.05
N LYS A 214 8.63 -0.78 3.09
CA LYS A 214 9.11 -1.44 1.85
C LYS A 214 9.42 -0.50 0.68
N ASN A 215 8.89 0.73 0.69
CA ASN A 215 8.99 1.67 -0.43
C ASN A 215 9.04 3.12 0.09
N ILE A 216 9.65 4.03 -0.69
CA ILE A 216 9.77 5.47 -0.38
C ILE A 216 8.45 6.12 0.03
N HIS A 217 7.33 5.81 -0.63
CA HIS A 217 6.04 6.42 -0.32
C HIS A 217 5.52 6.01 1.06
N MET A 218 5.74 4.76 1.45
CA MET A 218 5.36 4.26 2.79
C MET A 218 6.25 4.84 3.89
N TYR A 219 7.53 4.97 3.63
CA TYR A 219 8.48 5.63 4.53
C TYR A 219 8.09 7.09 4.79
N ARG A 220 7.85 7.88 3.72
CA ARG A 220 7.39 9.28 3.85
C ARG A 220 6.07 9.38 4.61
N ARG A 221 5.09 8.54 4.27
CA ARG A 221 3.77 8.55 4.93
C ARG A 221 3.89 8.24 6.42
N ALA A 222 4.72 7.26 6.79
CA ALA A 222 4.93 6.90 8.19
C ALA A 222 5.54 8.06 8.99
N LEU A 223 6.58 8.72 8.45
CA LEU A 223 7.20 9.88 9.07
C LEU A 223 6.24 11.07 9.21
N VAL A 224 5.41 11.33 8.19
CA VAL A 224 4.38 12.38 8.27
C VAL A 224 3.34 12.08 9.34
N GLY A 225 2.91 10.81 9.46
CA GLY A 225 2.03 10.38 10.54
C GLY A 225 2.65 10.60 11.92
N TRP A 226 3.94 10.31 12.03
CA TRP A 226 4.74 10.56 13.23
C TRP A 226 4.84 12.05 13.59
N PHE A 227 5.17 12.92 12.63
CA PHE A 227 5.19 14.37 12.86
C PHE A 227 3.83 14.90 13.29
N LYS A 228 2.74 14.36 12.74
CA LYS A 228 1.39 14.73 13.16
C LYS A 228 1.14 14.32 14.61
N SER A 229 1.42 13.06 14.97
CA SER A 229 1.30 12.56 16.34
C SER A 229 2.07 13.42 17.33
N LEU A 230 3.34 13.75 17.01
CA LEU A 230 4.17 14.63 17.83
C LEU A 230 3.55 16.02 18.03
N ARG A 231 3.05 16.66 16.96
CA ARG A 231 2.42 17.98 17.07
C ARG A 231 1.12 17.94 17.85
N ASP A 232 0.29 16.92 17.62
CA ASP A 232 -0.97 16.73 18.33
C ASP A 232 -0.71 16.57 19.84
N LEU A 233 0.26 15.72 20.23
CA LEU A 233 0.66 15.55 21.65
C LEU A 233 1.32 16.81 22.22
N THR A 234 2.12 17.52 21.43
CA THR A 234 2.72 18.80 21.85
C THR A 234 1.64 19.84 22.17
N SER A 235 0.53 19.86 21.43
CA SER A 235 -0.57 20.79 21.68
C SER A 235 -1.34 20.48 22.96
N VAL A 236 -1.44 19.20 23.32
CA VAL A 236 -2.06 18.73 24.58
C VAL A 236 -1.09 18.89 25.76
N GLY A 237 0.21 18.93 25.51
CA GLY A 237 1.25 18.97 26.54
C GLY A 237 1.68 17.58 27.02
N ASP A 238 1.37 16.53 26.25
CA ASP A 238 1.74 15.14 26.53
C ASP A 238 3.04 14.73 25.80
N LEU A 239 3.75 13.77 26.39
CA LEU A 239 5.00 13.25 25.85
C LEU A 239 4.72 12.08 24.89
N HIS A 240 5.43 12.04 23.76
CA HIS A 240 5.28 10.94 22.80
C HIS A 240 5.72 9.59 23.39
N GLU A 241 4.95 8.53 23.14
CA GLU A 241 5.14 7.17 23.71
C GLU A 241 6.57 6.66 23.53
N SER A 242 7.18 6.89 22.38
CA SER A 242 8.54 6.43 22.10
C SER A 242 9.63 7.18 22.86
N ILE A 243 9.39 8.42 23.28
CA ILE A 243 10.30 9.17 24.16
C ILE A 243 10.19 8.60 25.58
N LEU A 244 8.98 8.31 26.05
CA LEU A 244 8.73 7.63 27.33
C LEU A 244 9.39 6.25 27.36
N ALA A 245 9.15 5.43 26.33
CA ALA A 245 9.73 4.10 26.21
C ALA A 245 11.26 4.14 26.12
N TYR A 246 11.85 5.19 25.53
CA TYR A 246 13.29 5.38 25.51
C TYR A 246 13.84 5.69 26.90
N GLY A 247 13.15 6.55 27.67
CA GLY A 247 13.48 6.82 29.08
C GLY A 247 13.51 5.54 29.91
N SER A 248 12.45 4.73 29.86
CA SER A 248 12.40 3.46 30.60
C SER A 248 13.50 2.48 30.18
N LYS A 249 13.83 2.40 28.88
CA LYS A 249 14.94 1.56 28.40
C LYS A 249 16.29 2.04 28.92
N LYS A 250 16.49 3.36 29.04
CA LYS A 250 17.72 3.95 29.57
C LYS A 250 17.86 3.64 31.06
N ASP A 251 16.80 3.81 31.84
CA ASP A 251 16.81 3.54 33.27
C ASP A 251 17.16 2.06 33.56
N ILE A 252 16.55 1.12 32.81
CA ILE A 252 16.89 -0.31 32.90
C ILE A 252 18.36 -0.58 32.54
N ARG A 253 18.91 0.10 31.53
CA ARG A 253 20.33 -0.07 31.14
C ARG A 253 21.27 0.42 32.25
N LEU A 254 20.96 1.57 32.86
CA LEU A 254 21.75 2.13 33.96
C LEU A 254 21.73 1.21 35.19
N GLU A 255 20.56 0.67 35.57
CA GLU A 255 20.45 -0.30 36.68
C GLU A 255 21.28 -1.57 36.42
N ASN A 256 21.25 -2.09 35.19
CA ASN A 256 22.04 -3.27 34.82
C ASN A 256 23.55 -3.00 34.82
N ASP A 257 23.99 -1.81 34.42
CA ASP A 257 25.40 -1.42 34.45
C ASP A 257 25.89 -1.16 35.88
N GLU A 258 25.05 -0.57 36.75
CA GLU A 258 25.34 -0.45 38.18
C GLU A 258 25.47 -1.82 38.85
N LEU A 259 24.56 -2.76 38.56
CA LEU A 259 24.64 -4.14 39.06
C LEU A 259 25.91 -4.85 38.58
N LYS A 260 26.29 -4.70 37.31
CA LYS A 260 27.56 -5.24 36.78
C LYS A 260 28.78 -4.61 37.45
N ASN A 261 28.78 -3.30 37.66
CA ASN A 261 29.88 -2.60 38.29
C ASN A 261 30.02 -3.03 39.76
N GLN A 262 28.91 -3.20 40.49
CA GLN A 262 28.92 -3.76 41.84
C GLN A 262 29.45 -5.19 41.87
N CYS A 263 29.00 -6.08 40.97
CA CYS A 263 29.54 -7.43 40.84
C CYS A 263 31.04 -7.44 40.51
N THR A 264 31.52 -6.50 39.69
CA THR A 264 32.94 -6.39 39.32
C THR A 264 33.79 -5.88 40.48
N LEU A 265 33.30 -4.88 41.23
CA LEU A 265 33.97 -4.37 42.43
C LEU A 265 34.01 -5.43 43.55
N LEU A 266 32.91 -6.15 43.78
CA LEU A 266 32.88 -7.27 44.72
C LEU A 266 33.83 -8.40 44.30
N GLY A 267 33.91 -8.70 43.00
CA GLY A 267 34.88 -9.65 42.46
C GLY A 267 36.34 -9.21 42.67
N PHE A 268 36.64 -7.93 42.45
CA PHE A 268 37.96 -7.34 42.69
C PHE A 268 38.37 -7.38 44.17
N LEU A 269 37.45 -7.04 45.08
CA LEU A 269 37.68 -7.11 46.52
C LEU A 269 37.93 -8.57 46.97
N ARG A 270 37.15 -9.53 46.45
CA ARG A 270 37.32 -10.95 46.77
C ARG A 270 38.66 -11.52 46.28
N GLN A 271 39.15 -11.07 45.12
CA GLN A 271 40.46 -11.47 44.58
C GLN A 271 41.64 -10.88 45.37
N ASN A 272 41.47 -9.72 45.98
CA ASN A 272 42.52 -9.08 46.78
C ASN A 272 42.56 -9.60 48.23
N SER A 273 41.45 -10.08 48.78
CA SER A 273 41.43 -10.76 50.08
C SER A 273 42.08 -12.15 50.09
N ILE A 274 42.14 -12.85 48.94
CA ILE A 274 42.76 -14.19 48.83
C ILE A 274 44.30 -14.10 48.72
N LYS A 275 44.88 -12.92 48.47
CA LYS A 275 46.32 -12.72 48.28
C LYS A 275 47.07 -12.24 49.53
N GLN A 276 46.41 -12.15 50.69
CA GLN A 276 46.99 -11.65 51.95
C GLN A 276 47.13 -12.71 53.05
N GLU A 277 46.92 -14.00 52.76
CA GLU A 277 47.33 -15.14 53.61
C GLU A 277 48.47 -15.92 52.93
#